data_AF-A0A1V6HQ92-F1
#
_entry.id   AF-A0A1V6HQ92-F1
#
_cell.length_a   1.000
_cell.length_b   1.000
_cell.length_c   1.000
_cell.angle_alpha   90.00
_cell.angle_beta   90.00
_cell.angle_gamma   90.00
#
_symmetry.space_group_name_H-M   'P 1'
#
loop_
_entity.id
_entity.type
_entity.pdbx_description
1 polymer ?
#
loop_
_entity_poly.entity_id
_entity_poly.type
_entity_poly.pdbx_seq_one_letter_code
_entity_poly.pdbx_strand_id
1 'polypeptide(L)'
;MKHKSLFFTVFIFIILLSNNSQACTSAIITGKVTANGKPLLWKHRDTGEEQNRIEYFTTGKYAFLALVNAPDKGGTAWIGTNNAGFSIMNTASYNLKDDDVKEMDREGKFMYRALEICADLNDFEKMLDTLSRPIGVEANFGVIDALGGAAYYEVNNHSWVKVDANDPTVAPYGYLIYTNFSYTGRMDEGMGYMRYQTASELFLQKSSVSGFTPSWIFSHVSRSFYHAFLGIDLCDHNSFPEKANGWFVEQDFISRRSSTCSIVIEGVKKGEDPLNTIMWTVMGYPPTGVCIPLWVQMGSDQPYLLLGQGENNRSPLCEEAVRLKHLVFPVKRGNGPRYMHFSLLWNSQGTGFMQQLARLEEILFDKYGILIETLEKEGLTGKKLDKKRIKELYREISPMIEEVYDRL
;
A
#
# COMPACT_ATOMS: atom_id res chain seq x y z
N MET A 1 -47.27 4.64 51.56
CA MET A 1 -47.83 4.60 50.18
C MET A 1 -46.85 5.33 49.28
N LYS A 2 -46.04 4.60 48.48
CA LYS A 2 -46.22 4.43 47.01
C LYS A 2 -45.94 5.76 46.26
N HIS A 3 -44.94 5.98 45.39
CA HIS A 3 -44.15 5.19 44.44
C HIS A 3 -42.83 5.95 44.11
N LYS A 4 -41.65 5.30 44.11
CA LYS A 4 -40.80 4.92 42.94
C LYS A 4 -40.55 6.00 41.86
N SER A 5 -39.29 6.42 41.71
CA SER A 5 -38.46 6.33 40.47
C SER A 5 -37.13 7.08 40.72
N LEU A 6 -36.03 6.41 41.03
CA LEU A 6 -35.02 5.93 40.07
C LEU A 6 -34.74 6.95 38.95
N PHE A 7 -33.73 7.80 39.15
CA PHE A 7 -32.95 8.41 38.07
C PHE A 7 -31.47 8.21 38.39
N PHE A 8 -31.02 7.01 38.07
CA PHE A 8 -29.61 6.67 37.98
C PHE A 8 -29.15 7.23 36.62
N THR A 9 -28.76 8.50 36.58
CA THR A 9 -28.19 9.09 35.36
C THR A 9 -26.77 8.58 35.22
N VAL A 10 -26.64 7.39 34.65
CA VAL A 10 -25.40 6.85 34.13
C VAL A 10 -25.04 7.69 32.92
N PHE A 11 -24.10 8.61 33.11
CA PHE A 11 -23.41 9.29 32.04
C PHE A 11 -22.46 8.26 31.39
N ILE A 12 -22.98 7.43 30.48
CA ILE A 12 -22.13 6.70 29.54
C ILE A 12 -21.56 7.76 28.59
N PHE A 13 -20.39 8.27 28.95
CA PHE A 13 -19.46 8.80 27.95
C PHE A 13 -19.07 7.60 27.09
N ILE A 14 -19.74 7.39 25.96
CA ILE A 14 -19.13 6.65 24.86
C ILE A 14 -17.96 7.52 24.43
N ILE A 15 -16.80 7.25 25.01
CA ILE A 15 -15.53 7.60 24.38
C ILE A 15 -15.59 6.82 23.07
N LEU A 16 -15.99 7.50 22.00
CA LEU A 16 -15.63 7.09 20.65
C LEU A 16 -14.12 7.18 20.60
N LEU A 17 -13.46 6.14 21.11
CA LEU A 17 -12.09 5.85 20.77
C LEU A 17 -12.13 5.73 19.26
N SER A 18 -11.60 6.74 18.58
CA SER A 18 -11.17 6.62 17.20
C SER A 18 -10.12 5.53 17.19
N ASN A 19 -10.56 4.27 17.08
CA ASN A 19 -9.69 3.15 16.81
C ASN A 19 -8.92 3.54 15.56
N ASN A 20 -7.61 3.71 15.70
CA ASN A 20 -6.66 3.82 14.60
C ASN A 20 -6.65 2.48 13.86
N SER A 21 -7.78 2.13 13.25
CA SER A 21 -7.94 0.88 12.51
C SER A 21 -7.04 0.98 11.28
N GLN A 22 -6.05 0.08 11.23
CA GLN A 22 -5.24 -0.18 10.05
C GLN A 22 -6.17 -0.67 8.95
N ALA A 23 -6.64 0.21 8.08
CA ALA A 23 -7.72 -0.12 7.16
C ALA A 23 -7.20 -0.35 5.72
N CYS A 24 -6.12 -1.11 5.55
CA CYS A 24 -5.43 -1.27 4.27
C CYS A 24 -6.29 -1.95 3.19
N THR A 25 -5.99 -1.68 1.91
CA THR A 25 -6.46 -2.44 0.74
C THR A 25 -5.24 -3.02 0.04
N SER A 26 -5.33 -4.25 -0.45
CA SER A 26 -4.20 -4.90 -1.11
C SER A 26 -4.62 -5.85 -2.22
N ALA A 27 -3.68 -6.17 -3.13
CA ALA A 27 -3.87 -7.23 -4.10
C ALA A 27 -2.57 -7.98 -4.43
N ILE A 28 -2.70 -9.26 -4.75
CA ILE A 28 -1.71 -10.01 -5.52
C ILE A 28 -2.26 -10.18 -6.92
N ILE A 29 -1.48 -9.81 -7.93
CA ILE A 29 -1.81 -10.00 -9.34
C ILE A 29 -0.74 -10.90 -9.94
N THR A 30 -1.14 -12.07 -10.43
CA THR A 30 -0.20 -13.03 -10.99
C THR A 30 0.35 -12.56 -12.34
N GLY A 31 1.52 -13.08 -12.71
CA GLY A 31 2.11 -12.85 -14.03
C GLY A 31 1.24 -13.30 -15.21
N LYS A 32 0.14 -14.04 -14.98
CA LYS A 32 -0.77 -14.49 -16.03
C LYS A 32 -1.57 -13.34 -16.67
N VAL A 33 -1.77 -12.23 -15.94
CA VAL A 33 -2.62 -11.11 -16.37
C VAL A 33 -1.90 -9.76 -16.36
N THR A 34 -0.62 -9.71 -15.95
CA THR A 34 0.19 -8.49 -15.96
C THR A 34 0.80 -8.25 -17.35
N ALA A 35 1.08 -6.99 -17.68
CA ALA A 35 1.49 -6.62 -19.03
C ALA A 35 2.84 -7.22 -19.46
N ASN A 36 3.75 -7.42 -18.52
CA ASN A 36 5.09 -7.94 -18.77
C ASN A 36 5.28 -9.38 -18.26
N GLY A 37 4.24 -10.00 -17.70
CA GLY A 37 4.28 -11.36 -17.15
C GLY A 37 4.92 -11.49 -15.76
N LYS A 38 5.28 -10.38 -15.10
CA LYS A 38 5.84 -10.36 -13.73
C LYS A 38 4.71 -10.22 -12.70
N PRO A 39 4.75 -10.91 -11.55
CA PRO A 39 3.73 -10.77 -10.52
C PRO A 39 3.81 -9.40 -9.83
N LEU A 40 2.66 -8.86 -9.42
CA LEU A 40 2.56 -7.60 -8.67
C LEU A 40 1.99 -7.85 -7.28
N LEU A 41 2.65 -7.29 -6.26
CA LEU A 41 2.20 -7.25 -4.88
C LEU A 41 1.88 -5.80 -4.52
N TRP A 42 0.60 -5.47 -4.36
CA TRP A 42 0.14 -4.10 -4.12
C TRP A 42 -0.41 -3.92 -2.72
N LYS A 43 0.09 -2.91 -2.00
CA LYS A 43 -0.48 -2.43 -0.74
C LYS A 43 -0.80 -0.95 -0.82
N HIS A 44 -2.06 -0.62 -0.54
CA HIS A 44 -2.52 0.72 -0.20
C HIS A 44 -2.68 0.81 1.31
N ARG A 45 -1.80 1.60 1.95
CA ARG A 45 -1.69 1.61 3.41
C ARG A 45 -2.54 2.73 4.00
N ASP A 46 -3.32 2.35 5.00
CA ASP A 46 -4.10 3.27 5.81
C ASP A 46 -3.75 3.11 7.28
N THR A 47 -3.34 4.21 7.91
CA THR A 47 -2.88 4.25 9.30
C THR A 47 -3.05 5.66 9.89
N GLY A 48 -2.94 5.78 11.21
CA GLY A 48 -2.79 7.08 11.87
C GLY A 48 -1.37 7.68 11.73
N GLU A 49 -0.38 6.88 11.36
CA GLU A 49 1.00 7.35 11.17
C GLU A 49 1.22 7.89 9.76
N GLU A 50 1.03 9.20 9.60
CA GLU A 50 1.10 9.88 8.32
C GLU A 50 2.52 9.89 7.73
N GLN A 51 3.55 9.91 8.59
CA GLN A 51 4.94 10.10 8.14
C GLN A 51 5.64 8.75 8.03
N ASN A 52 6.08 8.44 6.82
CA ASN A 52 6.74 7.18 6.49
C ASN A 52 8.02 7.46 5.70
N ARG A 53 8.90 6.47 5.60
CA ARG A 53 10.08 6.50 4.72
C ARG A 53 10.38 5.11 4.18
N ILE A 54 11.25 5.05 3.19
CA ILE A 54 11.92 3.83 2.78
C ILE A 54 13.24 3.70 3.55
N GLU A 55 13.55 2.49 3.97
CA GLU A 55 14.83 2.17 4.59
C GLU A 55 15.41 0.87 4.00
N TYR A 56 16.74 0.85 3.89
CA TYR A 56 17.52 -0.30 3.45
C TYR A 56 18.18 -0.95 4.65
N PHE A 57 17.99 -2.26 4.79
CA PHE A 57 18.48 -3.04 5.93
C PHE A 57 19.42 -4.16 5.48
N THR A 58 20.41 -4.45 6.32
CA THR A 58 21.38 -5.56 6.13
C THR A 58 21.52 -6.38 7.42
N THR A 59 20.46 -6.45 8.21
CA THR A 59 20.49 -7.03 9.57
C THR A 59 20.39 -8.57 9.60
N GLY A 60 19.92 -9.18 8.52
CA GLY A 60 19.68 -10.62 8.41
C GLY A 60 20.50 -11.33 7.33
N LYS A 61 20.02 -12.52 6.92
CA LYS A 61 20.58 -13.32 5.83
C LYS A 61 20.44 -12.60 4.49
N TYR A 62 19.33 -11.91 4.30
CA TYR A 62 19.02 -11.14 3.10
C TYR A 62 19.01 -9.65 3.40
N ALA A 63 19.54 -8.85 2.47
CA ALA A 63 19.40 -7.41 2.49
C ALA A 63 18.06 -7.02 1.87
N PHE A 64 17.41 -5.97 2.37
CA PHE A 64 16.05 -5.64 1.93
C PHE A 64 15.72 -4.16 1.99
N LEU A 65 14.72 -3.77 1.20
CA LEU A 65 14.06 -2.48 1.29
C LEU A 65 12.70 -2.67 1.96
N ALA A 66 12.34 -1.75 2.83
CA ALA A 66 11.01 -1.73 3.44
C ALA A 66 10.48 -0.32 3.64
N LEU A 67 9.16 -0.21 3.60
CA LEU A 67 8.42 0.92 4.15
C LEU A 67 8.39 0.82 5.68
N VAL A 68 8.74 1.89 6.34
CA VAL A 68 8.75 2.02 7.81
C VAL A 68 8.12 3.35 8.23
N ASN A 69 7.63 3.43 9.47
CA ASN A 69 7.17 4.71 10.02
C ASN A 69 8.39 5.62 10.26
N ALA A 70 8.28 6.92 9.98
CA ALA A 70 9.37 7.89 10.13
C ALA A 70 10.09 7.84 11.50
N PRO A 71 9.41 7.66 12.64
CA PRO A 71 10.06 7.59 13.95
C PRO A 71 10.77 6.27 14.26
N ASP A 72 10.46 5.18 13.55
CA ASP A 72 11.00 3.84 13.85
C ASP A 72 12.53 3.82 13.64
N LYS A 73 13.24 2.98 14.39
CA LYS A 73 14.71 2.83 14.29
C LYS A 73 15.12 1.41 13.86
N GLY A 74 14.29 0.79 13.03
CA GLY A 74 14.40 -0.60 12.60
C GLY A 74 13.56 -1.57 13.44
N GLY A 75 13.51 -2.84 13.00
CA GLY A 75 12.75 -3.91 13.66
C GLY A 75 11.27 -3.99 13.30
N THR A 76 10.78 -3.12 12.42
CA THR A 76 9.41 -3.13 11.87
C THR A 76 9.44 -2.84 10.38
N ALA A 77 8.54 -3.46 9.62
CA ALA A 77 8.33 -3.22 8.20
C ALA A 77 6.83 -3.27 7.88
N TRP A 78 6.35 -2.45 6.96
CA TRP A 78 4.91 -2.41 6.59
C TRP A 78 4.61 -2.90 5.18
N ILE A 79 5.65 -3.07 4.37
CA ILE A 79 5.74 -3.79 3.09
C ILE A 79 7.22 -3.74 2.68
N GLY A 80 7.73 -4.75 1.98
CA GLY A 80 9.11 -4.73 1.50
C GLY A 80 9.47 -5.90 0.59
N THR A 81 10.69 -5.83 0.06
CA THR A 81 11.31 -6.88 -0.77
C THR A 81 12.77 -7.03 -0.41
N ASN A 82 13.27 -8.28 -0.43
CA ASN A 82 14.66 -8.58 -0.19
C ASN A 82 15.43 -8.95 -1.48
N ASN A 83 16.75 -9.13 -1.34
CA ASN A 83 17.65 -9.42 -2.45
C ASN A 83 17.59 -10.88 -2.94
N ALA A 84 16.76 -11.73 -2.33
CA ALA A 84 16.38 -13.05 -2.87
C ALA A 84 15.08 -13.02 -3.69
N GLY A 85 14.44 -11.85 -3.80
CA GLY A 85 13.17 -11.66 -4.50
C GLY A 85 11.94 -12.05 -3.68
N PHE A 86 12.11 -12.32 -2.38
CA PHE A 86 10.99 -12.48 -1.47
C PHE A 86 10.41 -11.12 -1.12
N SER A 87 9.11 -10.97 -1.36
CA SER A 87 8.37 -9.73 -1.09
C SER A 87 7.17 -10.03 -0.22
N ILE A 88 6.92 -9.18 0.77
CA ILE A 88 5.83 -9.36 1.74
C ILE A 88 5.13 -8.05 2.03
N MET A 89 3.82 -8.16 2.24
CA MET A 89 2.96 -7.10 2.76
C MET A 89 1.92 -7.71 3.70
N ASN A 90 1.14 -6.87 4.39
CA ASN A 90 -0.03 -7.34 5.12
C ASN A 90 -1.24 -6.41 5.01
N THR A 91 -2.43 -6.96 5.29
CA THR A 91 -3.57 -6.22 5.84
C THR A 91 -3.91 -6.78 7.21
N ALA A 92 -4.40 -5.94 8.13
CA ALA A 92 -4.96 -6.44 9.38
C ALA A 92 -6.27 -7.19 9.07
N SER A 93 -6.53 -8.31 9.75
CA SER A 93 -7.82 -9.00 9.68
C SER A 93 -8.57 -8.81 10.99
N TYR A 94 -9.89 -8.67 10.93
CA TYR A 94 -10.73 -8.48 12.11
C TYR A 94 -11.70 -9.63 12.35
N ASN A 95 -11.65 -10.67 11.52
CA ASN A 95 -12.56 -11.81 11.57
C ASN A 95 -11.85 -13.16 11.75
N LEU A 96 -10.57 -13.16 12.16
CA LEU A 96 -9.79 -14.39 12.36
C LEU A 96 -9.61 -14.76 13.83
N LYS A 97 -9.58 -13.79 14.73
CA LYS A 97 -9.30 -14.00 16.16
C LYS A 97 -10.50 -14.58 16.85
N ASP A 98 -10.30 -15.74 17.46
CA ASP A 98 -11.27 -16.53 18.22
C ASP A 98 -10.81 -16.76 19.67
N ASP A 99 -9.83 -15.98 20.13
CA ASP A 99 -9.17 -16.09 21.42
C ASP A 99 -9.14 -14.76 22.20
N ASP A 100 -8.67 -14.84 23.46
CA ASP A 100 -8.52 -13.70 24.38
C ASP A 100 -7.07 -13.18 24.47
N VAL A 101 -6.20 -13.47 23.49
CA VAL A 101 -4.80 -13.02 23.50
C VAL A 101 -4.75 -11.50 23.49
N LYS A 102 -4.09 -10.91 24.49
CA LYS A 102 -4.06 -9.44 24.65
C LYS A 102 -2.89 -8.77 23.94
N GLU A 103 -1.75 -9.47 23.84
CA GLU A 103 -0.56 -8.92 23.21
C GLU A 103 -0.60 -9.18 21.70
N MET A 104 -0.98 -8.15 20.94
CA MET A 104 -1.18 -8.16 19.49
C MET A 104 -0.25 -7.14 18.81
N ASP A 105 -0.57 -6.75 17.56
CA ASP A 105 0.11 -5.71 16.78
C ASP A 105 1.59 -6.02 16.46
N ARG A 106 1.91 -7.32 16.28
CA ARG A 106 3.27 -7.77 15.95
C ARG A 106 3.53 -7.93 14.46
N GLU A 107 2.58 -7.56 13.58
CA GLU A 107 2.68 -7.76 12.13
C GLU A 107 3.92 -7.10 11.54
N GLY A 108 4.25 -5.88 12.01
CA GLY A 108 5.42 -5.15 11.53
C GLY A 108 6.74 -5.85 11.87
N LYS A 109 6.87 -6.38 13.10
CA LYS A 109 8.05 -7.15 13.54
C LYS A 109 8.15 -8.48 12.81
N PHE A 110 7.01 -9.13 12.61
CA PHE A 110 6.90 -10.38 11.90
C PHE A 110 7.35 -10.24 10.44
N MET A 111 6.86 -9.22 9.71
CA MET A 111 7.31 -8.96 8.33
C MET A 111 8.78 -8.58 8.24
N TYR A 112 9.26 -7.75 9.18
CA TYR A 112 10.69 -7.40 9.24
C TYR A 112 11.55 -8.66 9.35
N ARG A 113 11.16 -9.59 10.25
CA ARG A 113 11.88 -10.85 10.41
C ARG A 113 11.77 -11.75 9.18
N ALA A 114 10.61 -11.81 8.51
CA ALA A 114 10.45 -12.58 7.28
C ALA A 114 11.38 -12.07 6.17
N LEU A 115 11.46 -10.74 5.99
CA LEU A 115 12.37 -10.11 5.02
C LEU A 115 13.85 -10.44 5.29
N GLU A 116 14.24 -10.58 6.57
CA GLU A 116 15.60 -10.94 6.95
C GLU A 116 16.00 -12.38 6.58
N ILE A 117 15.06 -13.34 6.59
CA ILE A 117 15.40 -14.77 6.59
C ILE A 117 14.79 -15.60 5.46
N CYS A 118 13.67 -15.18 4.89
CA CYS A 118 12.94 -15.96 3.89
C CYS A 118 13.42 -15.64 2.47
N ALA A 119 13.67 -16.67 1.67
CA ALA A 119 13.97 -16.52 0.24
C ALA A 119 12.72 -16.66 -0.65
N ASP A 120 11.72 -17.39 -0.16
CA ASP A 120 10.55 -17.83 -0.93
C ASP A 120 9.37 -18.16 0.01
N LEU A 121 8.24 -18.55 -0.59
CA LEU A 121 7.04 -18.98 0.12
C LEU A 121 7.30 -20.18 1.05
N ASN A 122 8.19 -21.11 0.70
CA ASN A 122 8.46 -22.29 1.53
C ASN A 122 9.21 -21.91 2.81
N ASP A 123 10.18 -20.99 2.72
CA ASP A 123 10.86 -20.45 3.89
C ASP A 123 9.90 -19.68 4.80
N PHE A 124 8.93 -18.98 4.22
CA PHE A 124 7.90 -18.28 4.98
C PHE A 124 6.93 -19.23 5.69
N GLU A 125 6.48 -20.29 5.02
CA GLU A 125 5.65 -21.36 5.62
C GLU A 125 6.38 -22.03 6.79
N LYS A 126 7.67 -22.37 6.63
CA LYS A 126 8.49 -22.90 7.73
C LYS A 126 8.62 -21.91 8.89
N MET A 127 8.77 -20.62 8.60
CA MET A 127 8.79 -19.59 9.65
C MET A 127 7.46 -19.57 10.41
N LEU A 128 6.32 -19.61 9.72
CA LEU A 128 5.00 -19.68 10.35
C LEU A 128 4.84 -20.93 11.23
N ASP A 129 5.31 -22.08 10.77
CA ASP A 129 5.20 -23.36 11.50
C ASP A 129 6.09 -23.44 12.75
N THR A 130 7.19 -22.69 12.77
CA THR A 130 8.21 -22.79 13.84
C THR A 130 8.08 -21.72 14.94
N LEU A 131 7.28 -20.67 14.73
CA LEU A 131 7.08 -19.62 15.73
C LEU A 131 6.36 -20.12 16.99
N SER A 132 6.76 -19.60 18.15
CA SER A 132 6.03 -19.85 19.39
C SER A 132 4.62 -19.24 19.32
N ARG A 133 3.64 -19.95 19.86
CA ARG A 133 2.25 -19.48 19.97
C ARG A 133 2.00 -18.87 21.36
N PRO A 134 1.14 -17.85 21.48
CA PRO A 134 0.48 -17.12 20.39
C PRO A 134 1.47 -16.25 19.61
N ILE A 135 1.27 -16.12 18.30
CA ILE A 135 2.13 -15.28 17.45
C ILE A 135 1.95 -13.80 17.79
N GLY A 136 0.72 -13.40 18.16
CA GLY A 136 0.35 -12.00 18.44
C GLY A 136 0.06 -11.21 17.16
N VAL A 137 -0.52 -11.88 16.16
CA VAL A 137 -0.93 -11.28 14.88
C VAL A 137 -2.33 -11.76 14.50
N GLU A 138 -3.05 -10.90 13.81
CA GLU A 138 -4.32 -11.21 13.16
C GLU A 138 -4.34 -10.51 11.80
N ALA A 139 -3.87 -11.20 10.76
CA ALA A 139 -3.52 -10.54 9.51
C ALA A 139 -3.56 -11.45 8.29
N ASN A 140 -3.74 -10.83 7.13
CA ASN A 140 -3.50 -11.45 5.84
C ASN A 140 -2.13 -11.00 5.34
N PHE A 141 -1.17 -11.92 5.21
CA PHE A 141 0.14 -11.64 4.63
C PHE A 141 0.16 -12.01 3.16
N GLY A 142 0.32 -11.03 2.28
CA GLY A 142 0.52 -11.27 0.86
C GLY A 142 2.00 -11.45 0.56
N VAL A 143 2.36 -12.54 -0.13
CA VAL A 143 3.75 -12.89 -0.45
C VAL A 143 3.88 -13.24 -1.92
N ILE A 144 4.92 -12.69 -2.56
CA ILE A 144 5.41 -13.15 -3.87
C ILE A 144 6.90 -13.49 -3.78
N ASP A 145 7.38 -14.40 -4.62
CA ASP A 145 8.80 -14.74 -4.69
C ASP A 145 9.32 -14.93 -6.12
N ALA A 146 10.65 -14.98 -6.26
CA ALA A 146 11.32 -15.17 -7.56
C ALA A 146 11.23 -16.60 -8.13
N LEU A 147 10.72 -17.56 -7.35
CA LEU A 147 10.46 -18.93 -7.83
C LEU A 147 9.08 -19.09 -8.46
N GLY A 148 8.29 -18.01 -8.49
CA GLY A 148 6.94 -17.95 -9.05
C GLY A 148 5.82 -18.16 -8.02
N GLY A 149 6.15 -18.19 -6.73
CA GLY A 149 5.18 -18.23 -5.65
C GLY A 149 4.40 -16.91 -5.55
N ALA A 150 3.10 -17.02 -5.33
CA ALA A 150 2.20 -15.89 -5.13
C ALA A 150 0.99 -16.34 -4.29
N ALA A 151 0.91 -15.93 -3.03
CA ALA A 151 -0.14 -16.38 -2.13
C ALA A 151 -0.43 -15.37 -1.01
N TYR A 152 -1.66 -15.40 -0.51
CA TYR A 152 -1.99 -14.83 0.79
C TYR A 152 -1.93 -15.90 1.87
N TYR A 153 -1.53 -15.50 3.07
CA TYR A 153 -1.55 -16.31 4.28
C TYR A 153 -2.44 -15.61 5.30
N GLU A 154 -3.58 -16.22 5.61
CA GLU A 154 -4.52 -15.76 6.64
C GLU A 154 -4.05 -16.33 7.97
N VAL A 155 -3.45 -15.48 8.81
CA VAL A 155 -2.73 -15.90 10.02
C VAL A 155 -3.43 -15.34 11.25
N ASN A 156 -3.78 -16.22 12.18
CA ASN A 156 -4.21 -15.85 13.52
C ASN A 156 -3.14 -16.20 14.55
N ASN A 157 -3.44 -16.08 15.83
CA ASN A 157 -2.47 -16.31 16.90
C ASN A 157 -1.94 -17.75 16.96
N HIS A 158 -2.65 -18.72 16.39
CA HIS A 158 -2.39 -20.14 16.63
C HIS A 158 -2.13 -20.93 15.34
N SER A 159 -2.67 -20.48 14.21
CA SER A 159 -2.73 -21.22 12.95
C SER A 159 -2.68 -20.27 11.75
N TRP A 160 -2.54 -20.85 10.56
CA TRP A 160 -2.57 -20.10 9.31
C TRP A 160 -3.21 -20.93 8.20
N VAL A 161 -3.80 -20.24 7.21
CA VAL A 161 -4.31 -20.84 5.98
C VAL A 161 -3.69 -20.14 4.77
N LYS A 162 -3.21 -20.92 3.80
CA LYS A 162 -2.72 -20.41 2.53
C LYS A 162 -3.84 -20.31 1.51
N VAL A 163 -3.91 -19.16 0.84
CA VAL A 163 -4.80 -18.87 -0.27
C VAL A 163 -3.91 -18.57 -1.49
N ASP A 164 -3.72 -19.58 -2.33
CA ASP A 164 -2.77 -19.54 -3.45
C ASP A 164 -3.33 -18.76 -4.64
N ALA A 165 -2.69 -17.64 -5.00
CA ALA A 165 -3.11 -16.80 -6.12
C ALA A 165 -2.83 -17.44 -7.48
N ASN A 166 -1.97 -18.48 -7.54
CA ASN A 166 -1.71 -19.21 -8.77
C ASN A 166 -2.76 -20.28 -9.08
N ASP A 167 -3.56 -20.70 -8.08
CA ASP A 167 -4.63 -21.69 -8.26
C ASP A 167 -5.83 -21.04 -8.98
N PRO A 168 -6.19 -21.49 -10.20
CA PRO A 168 -7.29 -20.92 -10.96
C PRO A 168 -8.67 -21.15 -10.31
N THR A 169 -8.80 -22.08 -9.37
CA THR A 169 -10.05 -22.27 -8.61
C THR A 169 -10.21 -21.23 -7.51
N VAL A 170 -9.10 -20.66 -7.02
CA VAL A 170 -9.04 -19.63 -5.98
C VAL A 170 -9.00 -18.23 -6.61
N ALA A 171 -8.20 -18.04 -7.65
CA ALA A 171 -7.98 -16.78 -8.35
C ALA A 171 -8.27 -16.93 -9.87
N PRO A 172 -9.54 -17.15 -10.27
CA PRO A 172 -9.90 -17.43 -11.66
C PRO A 172 -9.55 -16.29 -12.63
N TYR A 173 -9.52 -15.05 -12.14
CA TYR A 173 -9.15 -13.87 -12.93
C TYR A 173 -7.66 -13.51 -12.81
N GLY A 174 -6.85 -14.38 -12.18
CA GLY A 174 -5.40 -14.19 -12.05
C GLY A 174 -4.98 -13.17 -10.98
N TYR A 175 -5.87 -12.79 -10.06
CA TYR A 175 -5.57 -11.91 -8.94
C TYR A 175 -6.39 -12.26 -7.69
N LEU A 176 -5.92 -11.81 -6.52
CA LEU A 176 -6.63 -11.84 -5.24
C LEU A 176 -6.59 -10.46 -4.59
N ILE A 177 -7.73 -9.98 -4.13
CA ILE A 177 -7.86 -8.70 -3.40
C ILE A 177 -8.09 -9.01 -1.93
N TYR A 178 -7.50 -8.24 -1.04
CA TYR A 178 -7.75 -8.29 0.39
C TYR A 178 -8.01 -6.88 0.92
N THR A 179 -8.93 -6.77 1.87
CA THR A 179 -9.05 -5.59 2.73
C THR A 179 -8.84 -6.05 4.17
N ASN A 180 -9.71 -5.68 5.10
CA ASN A 180 -9.52 -5.98 6.51
C ASN A 180 -10.36 -7.13 7.03
N PHE A 181 -10.43 -8.16 6.20
CA PHE A 181 -11.05 -9.43 6.51
C PHE A 181 -10.30 -10.54 5.80
N SER A 182 -10.49 -11.74 6.29
CA SER A 182 -9.97 -12.99 5.74
C SER A 182 -11.12 -13.80 5.15
N TYR A 183 -10.89 -14.50 4.04
CA TYR A 183 -11.91 -15.33 3.39
C TYR A 183 -12.28 -16.56 4.21
N THR A 184 -11.35 -17.07 5.02
CA THR A 184 -11.60 -18.19 5.93
C THR A 184 -12.05 -17.75 7.32
N GLY A 185 -12.08 -16.44 7.57
CA GLY A 185 -12.54 -15.88 8.83
C GLY A 185 -14.06 -15.91 8.96
N ARG A 186 -14.54 -15.45 10.11
CA ARG A 186 -15.98 -15.37 10.42
C ARG A 186 -16.68 -14.42 9.46
N MET A 187 -17.85 -14.84 9.00
CA MET A 187 -18.66 -14.06 8.07
C MET A 187 -19.13 -12.75 8.74
N ASP A 188 -19.10 -11.65 7.99
CA ASP A 188 -19.56 -10.31 8.38
C ASP A 188 -18.91 -9.67 9.62
N GLU A 189 -17.85 -10.27 10.18
CA GLU A 189 -17.11 -9.72 11.32
C GLU A 189 -15.82 -8.97 10.92
N GLY A 190 -15.58 -8.82 9.62
CA GLY A 190 -14.44 -8.09 9.07
C GLY A 190 -14.70 -6.61 8.87
N MET A 191 -13.73 -5.91 8.28
CA MET A 191 -13.89 -4.50 7.89
C MET A 191 -13.43 -4.27 6.44
N GLY A 192 -13.85 -3.14 5.85
CA GLY A 192 -13.41 -2.74 4.52
C GLY A 192 -14.18 -3.35 3.35
N TYR A 193 -15.34 -3.97 3.61
CA TYR A 193 -16.18 -4.59 2.57
C TYR A 193 -16.52 -3.66 1.40
N MET A 194 -16.78 -2.37 1.66
CA MET A 194 -17.08 -1.40 0.60
C MET A 194 -15.85 -1.11 -0.27
N ARG A 195 -14.66 -0.99 0.33
CA ARG A 195 -13.39 -0.86 -0.42
C ARG A 195 -13.09 -2.12 -1.22
N TYR A 196 -13.38 -3.29 -0.65
CA TYR A 196 -13.24 -4.57 -1.34
C TYR A 196 -14.14 -4.65 -2.57
N GLN A 197 -15.41 -4.23 -2.43
CA GLN A 197 -16.34 -4.17 -3.55
C GLN A 197 -15.83 -3.24 -4.66
N THR A 198 -15.45 -2.00 -4.31
CA THR A 198 -14.89 -1.02 -5.25
C THR A 198 -13.64 -1.57 -5.96
N ALA A 199 -12.68 -2.13 -5.22
CA ALA A 199 -11.49 -2.72 -5.81
C ALA A 199 -11.83 -3.90 -6.72
N SER A 200 -12.78 -4.75 -6.33
CA SER A 200 -13.21 -5.91 -7.12
C SER A 200 -13.81 -5.50 -8.47
N GLU A 201 -14.64 -4.45 -8.50
CA GLU A 201 -15.22 -3.94 -9.74
C GLU A 201 -14.15 -3.32 -10.66
N LEU A 202 -13.24 -2.50 -10.11
CA LEU A 202 -12.13 -1.91 -10.87
C LEU A 202 -11.20 -2.98 -11.47
N PHE A 203 -10.86 -4.01 -10.69
CA PHE A 203 -10.01 -5.11 -11.16
C PHE A 203 -10.73 -5.99 -12.16
N LEU A 204 -12.02 -6.27 -11.98
CA LEU A 204 -12.80 -7.06 -12.93
C LEU A 204 -12.83 -6.36 -14.30
N GLN A 205 -13.10 -5.05 -14.33
CA GLN A 205 -13.05 -4.25 -15.55
C GLN A 205 -11.68 -4.36 -16.23
N LYS A 206 -10.58 -4.20 -15.48
CA LYS A 206 -9.23 -4.32 -16.04
C LYS A 206 -8.87 -5.73 -16.51
N SER A 207 -9.30 -6.76 -15.78
CA SER A 207 -9.00 -8.15 -16.11
C SER A 207 -9.57 -8.58 -17.46
N SER A 208 -10.68 -7.96 -17.90
CA SER A 208 -11.30 -8.22 -19.21
C SER A 208 -10.39 -7.89 -20.40
N VAL A 209 -9.41 -6.99 -20.22
CA VAL A 209 -8.43 -6.59 -21.24
C VAL A 209 -6.99 -6.98 -20.89
N SER A 210 -6.78 -7.62 -19.72
CA SER A 210 -5.45 -7.93 -19.17
C SER A 210 -4.52 -6.70 -19.07
N GLY A 211 -3.23 -6.93 -18.85
CA GLY A 211 -2.21 -5.90 -18.91
C GLY A 211 -2.18 -5.01 -17.67
N PHE A 212 -2.31 -5.60 -16.49
CA PHE A 212 -2.07 -4.87 -15.24
C PHE A 212 -0.63 -4.34 -15.20
N THR A 213 -0.47 -3.09 -14.76
CA THR A 213 0.83 -2.42 -14.57
C THR A 213 0.82 -1.66 -13.24
N PRO A 214 1.99 -1.39 -12.64
CA PRO A 214 2.10 -0.51 -11.47
C PRO A 214 1.43 0.86 -11.70
N SER A 215 1.68 1.48 -12.86
CA SER A 215 1.07 2.77 -13.23
C SER A 215 -0.46 2.71 -13.25
N TRP A 216 -1.06 1.65 -13.81
CA TRP A 216 -2.51 1.46 -13.80
C TRP A 216 -3.06 1.34 -12.38
N ILE A 217 -2.40 0.56 -11.50
CA ILE A 217 -2.83 0.41 -10.10
C ILE A 217 -2.82 1.75 -9.38
N PHE A 218 -1.79 2.58 -9.56
CA PHE A 218 -1.74 3.87 -8.90
C PHE A 218 -2.79 4.84 -9.43
N SER A 219 -2.93 4.96 -10.75
CA SER A 219 -3.85 5.90 -11.39
C SER A 219 -5.33 5.52 -11.26
N HIS A 220 -5.67 4.23 -11.37
CA HIS A 220 -7.07 3.79 -11.45
C HIS A 220 -7.61 3.17 -10.17
N VAL A 221 -6.74 2.77 -9.24
CA VAL A 221 -7.16 2.14 -7.97
C VAL A 221 -6.73 2.97 -6.78
N SER A 222 -5.43 3.22 -6.62
CA SER A 222 -4.91 3.94 -5.46
C SER A 222 -5.39 5.39 -5.43
N ARG A 223 -5.61 6.01 -6.59
CA ARG A 223 -6.14 7.38 -6.75
C ARG A 223 -7.60 7.42 -7.21
N SER A 224 -8.31 6.30 -7.05
CA SER A 224 -9.72 6.21 -7.37
C SER A 224 -10.58 6.90 -6.32
N PHE A 225 -11.54 7.69 -6.80
CA PHE A 225 -12.68 8.19 -6.03
C PHE A 225 -14.00 7.64 -6.59
N TYR A 226 -13.94 6.44 -7.17
CA TYR A 226 -15.10 5.61 -7.46
C TYR A 226 -15.57 4.91 -6.17
N HIS A 227 -16.88 4.81 -5.99
CA HIS A 227 -17.50 4.13 -4.86
C HIS A 227 -18.62 3.21 -5.36
N ALA A 228 -18.30 1.92 -5.51
CA ALA A 228 -19.18 0.91 -6.11
C ALA A 228 -20.58 0.86 -5.48
N PHE A 229 -20.66 0.80 -4.14
CA PHE A 229 -21.94 0.72 -3.43
C PHE A 229 -22.86 1.94 -3.65
N LEU A 230 -22.28 3.14 -3.80
CA LEU A 230 -23.03 4.37 -4.05
C LEU A 230 -23.27 4.61 -5.54
N GLY A 231 -22.55 3.91 -6.42
CA GLY A 231 -22.60 4.10 -7.87
C GLY A 231 -22.09 5.46 -8.33
N ILE A 232 -21.17 6.09 -7.57
CA ILE A 232 -20.62 7.42 -7.88
C ILE A 232 -19.12 7.36 -8.18
N ASP A 233 -18.66 8.25 -9.05
CA ASP A 233 -17.26 8.60 -9.21
C ASP A 233 -17.13 10.12 -9.02
N LEU A 234 -16.33 10.56 -8.05
CA LEU A 234 -16.15 11.99 -7.81
C LEU A 234 -15.38 12.68 -8.94
N CYS A 235 -14.60 11.94 -9.74
CA CYS A 235 -13.91 12.49 -10.91
C CYS A 235 -14.82 12.64 -12.14
N ASP A 236 -15.99 11.99 -12.15
CA ASP A 236 -17.01 12.16 -13.20
C ASP A 236 -17.77 13.48 -13.02
N HIS A 237 -17.82 14.28 -14.07
CA HIS A 237 -18.55 15.55 -14.14
C HIS A 237 -20.04 15.42 -13.74
N ASN A 238 -20.66 14.24 -13.88
CA ASN A 238 -22.05 14.04 -13.48
C ASN A 238 -22.26 14.04 -11.96
N SER A 239 -21.36 13.38 -11.22
CA SER A 239 -21.42 13.20 -9.75
C SER A 239 -20.48 14.17 -9.00
N PHE A 240 -20.08 15.24 -9.68
CA PHE A 240 -18.96 16.06 -9.30
C PHE A 240 -19.26 17.06 -8.16
N PRO A 241 -18.49 17.05 -7.05
CA PRO A 241 -18.70 17.98 -5.94
C PRO A 241 -18.59 19.48 -6.29
N GLU A 242 -17.92 19.83 -7.40
CA GLU A 242 -17.81 21.23 -7.86
C GLU A 242 -19.18 21.83 -8.24
N LYS A 243 -20.18 21.01 -8.58
CA LYS A 243 -21.56 21.49 -8.80
C LYS A 243 -22.22 22.03 -7.52
N ALA A 244 -21.64 21.78 -6.35
CA ALA A 244 -22.03 22.34 -5.07
C ALA A 244 -21.00 23.39 -4.61
N ASN A 245 -20.31 23.14 -3.48
CA ASN A 245 -19.26 24.01 -2.96
C ASN A 245 -17.87 23.33 -2.94
N GLY A 246 -17.71 22.21 -3.67
CA GLY A 246 -16.45 21.47 -3.79
C GLY A 246 -16.12 20.52 -2.64
N TRP A 247 -16.99 20.40 -1.64
CA TRP A 247 -16.81 19.51 -0.49
C TRP A 247 -17.52 18.16 -0.68
N PHE A 248 -16.92 17.11 -0.12
CA PHE A 248 -17.51 15.77 -0.06
C PHE A 248 -17.30 15.15 1.32
N VAL A 249 -18.23 14.30 1.78
CA VAL A 249 -18.05 13.51 3.01
C VAL A 249 -17.34 12.21 2.63
N GLU A 250 -16.06 12.12 2.96
CA GLU A 250 -15.23 10.95 2.72
C GLU A 250 -15.67 9.81 3.65
N GLN A 251 -16.05 8.69 3.04
CA GLN A 251 -16.37 7.44 3.70
C GLN A 251 -16.09 6.29 2.71
N ASP A 252 -15.29 5.31 3.14
CA ASP A 252 -15.06 4.04 2.45
C ASP A 252 -14.52 4.08 1.00
N PHE A 253 -13.94 5.21 0.58
CA PHE A 253 -13.09 5.22 -0.61
C PHE A 253 -11.79 4.45 -0.36
N ILE A 254 -11.18 3.93 -1.43
CA ILE A 254 -9.84 3.34 -1.35
C ILE A 254 -8.86 4.44 -0.90
N SER A 255 -8.81 5.55 -1.64
CA SER A 255 -8.08 6.75 -1.25
C SER A 255 -8.87 7.59 -0.25
N ARG A 256 -8.30 7.82 0.92
CA ARG A 256 -8.98 8.54 1.99
C ARG A 256 -8.02 9.21 2.96
N ARG A 257 -8.56 9.93 3.95
CA ARG A 257 -7.75 10.70 4.90
C ARG A 257 -6.64 9.89 5.57
N SER A 258 -6.93 8.64 5.93
CA SER A 258 -5.98 7.73 6.57
C SER A 258 -4.91 7.17 5.63
N SER A 259 -5.00 7.40 4.32
CA SER A 259 -4.05 6.84 3.36
C SER A 259 -2.69 7.54 3.49
N THR A 260 -1.63 6.74 3.61
CA THR A 260 -0.27 7.24 3.90
C THR A 260 0.82 6.73 2.96
N CYS A 261 0.49 5.76 2.10
CA CYS A 261 1.28 5.40 0.93
C CYS A 261 0.52 4.41 0.04
N SER A 262 0.99 4.24 -1.19
CA SER A 262 0.66 3.09 -2.03
C SER A 262 1.95 2.53 -2.63
N ILE A 263 2.18 1.23 -2.46
CA ILE A 263 3.40 0.56 -2.94
C ILE A 263 2.99 -0.65 -3.78
N VAL A 264 3.63 -0.78 -4.93
CA VAL A 264 3.55 -1.97 -5.78
C VAL A 264 4.95 -2.56 -5.86
N ILE A 265 5.13 -3.80 -5.42
CA ILE A 265 6.33 -4.56 -5.72
C ILE A 265 6.06 -5.39 -6.96
N GLU A 266 6.80 -5.09 -8.03
CA GLU A 266 6.83 -5.89 -9.24
C GLU A 266 7.96 -6.90 -9.11
N GLY A 267 7.59 -8.17 -8.92
CA GLY A 267 8.52 -9.29 -8.81
C GLY A 267 9.16 -9.63 -10.14
N VAL A 268 9.67 -10.86 -10.25
CA VAL A 268 10.35 -11.35 -11.46
C VAL A 268 9.69 -12.62 -11.97
N LYS A 269 9.92 -12.99 -13.22
CA LYS A 269 9.49 -14.30 -13.72
C LYS A 269 10.36 -15.39 -13.10
N LYS A 270 9.80 -16.60 -12.99
CA LYS A 270 10.56 -17.77 -12.57
C LYS A 270 11.81 -17.94 -13.44
N GLY A 271 12.98 -17.95 -12.80
CA GLY A 271 14.28 -18.10 -13.46
C GLY A 271 14.97 -16.79 -13.87
N GLU A 272 14.32 -15.63 -13.71
CA GLU A 272 14.96 -14.32 -13.81
C GLU A 272 15.76 -14.00 -12.53
N ASP A 273 16.72 -13.09 -12.63
CA ASP A 273 17.49 -12.62 -11.46
C ASP A 273 16.55 -11.90 -10.47
N PRO A 274 16.42 -12.39 -9.22
CA PRO A 274 15.56 -11.78 -8.20
C PRO A 274 15.84 -10.31 -7.95
N LEU A 275 17.06 -9.86 -8.24
CA LEU A 275 17.48 -8.49 -8.06
C LEU A 275 16.86 -7.50 -9.06
N ASN A 276 16.11 -8.01 -10.04
CA ASN A 276 15.31 -7.21 -10.97
C ASN A 276 13.95 -6.80 -10.40
N THR A 277 13.63 -7.24 -9.18
CA THR A 277 12.43 -6.81 -8.45
C THR A 277 12.44 -5.30 -8.27
N ILE A 278 11.33 -4.65 -8.62
CA ILE A 278 11.16 -3.19 -8.53
C ILE A 278 10.11 -2.88 -7.47
N MET A 279 10.46 -2.02 -6.51
CA MET A 279 9.51 -1.47 -5.54
C MET A 279 9.07 -0.08 -5.98
N TRP A 280 7.90 0.01 -6.59
CA TRP A 280 7.27 1.25 -7.02
C TRP A 280 6.59 1.92 -5.83
N THR A 281 6.99 3.15 -5.52
CA THR A 281 6.66 3.78 -4.23
C THR A 281 5.98 5.13 -4.42
N VAL A 282 4.74 5.25 -3.94
CA VAL A 282 4.03 6.53 -3.74
C VAL A 282 3.92 6.80 -2.24
N MET A 283 4.62 7.83 -1.76
CA MET A 283 4.63 8.21 -0.34
C MET A 283 3.55 9.22 0.02
N GLY A 284 3.13 9.22 1.29
CA GLY A 284 2.12 10.13 1.80
C GLY A 284 0.74 9.84 1.25
N TYR A 285 -0.09 10.88 1.07
CA TYR A 285 -1.45 10.70 0.57
C TYR A 285 -1.43 10.42 -0.95
N PRO A 286 -1.82 9.23 -1.44
CA PRO A 286 -1.61 8.85 -2.84
C PRO A 286 -2.15 9.83 -3.89
N PRO A 287 -3.32 10.48 -3.71
CA PRO A 287 -3.83 11.51 -4.64
C PRO A 287 -2.93 12.74 -4.77
N THR A 288 -2.02 12.97 -3.82
CA THR A 288 -1.04 14.05 -3.82
C THR A 288 0.40 13.55 -3.75
N GLY A 289 0.63 12.27 -4.03
CA GLY A 289 1.94 11.62 -4.06
C GLY A 289 2.38 11.29 -5.48
N VAL A 290 3.70 11.18 -5.70
CA VAL A 290 4.32 10.81 -6.98
C VAL A 290 5.05 9.47 -6.83
N CYS A 291 4.98 8.61 -7.84
CA CYS A 291 5.65 7.32 -7.86
C CYS A 291 7.15 7.46 -8.20
N ILE A 292 8.02 6.79 -7.43
CA ILE A 292 9.43 6.57 -7.79
C ILE A 292 9.76 5.07 -7.67
N PRO A 293 10.38 4.43 -8.68
CA PRO A 293 10.82 3.04 -8.61
C PRO A 293 12.11 2.88 -7.81
N LEU A 294 12.25 1.75 -7.11
CA LEU A 294 13.40 1.43 -6.26
C LEU A 294 13.89 0.00 -6.49
N TRP A 295 15.19 -0.20 -6.27
CA TRP A 295 15.85 -1.50 -6.38
C TRP A 295 16.66 -1.80 -5.12
N VAL A 296 16.51 -3.02 -4.58
CA VAL A 296 17.28 -3.46 -3.40
C VAL A 296 18.79 -3.37 -3.65
N GLN A 297 19.25 -3.64 -4.88
CA GLN A 297 20.67 -3.54 -5.23
C GLN A 297 21.25 -2.14 -5.03
N MET A 298 20.44 -1.07 -5.09
CA MET A 298 20.94 0.29 -4.85
C MET A 298 21.39 0.47 -3.38
N GLY A 299 21.01 -0.42 -2.47
CA GLY A 299 21.42 -0.36 -1.08
C GLY A 299 20.99 0.97 -0.45
N SER A 300 21.91 1.67 0.21
CA SER A 300 21.68 3.00 0.77
C SER A 300 21.64 4.13 -0.28
N ASP A 301 21.98 3.87 -1.54
CA ASP A 301 21.95 4.87 -2.63
C ASP A 301 20.52 5.08 -3.22
N GLN A 302 19.48 4.99 -2.40
CA GLN A 302 18.10 5.30 -2.79
C GLN A 302 17.90 6.82 -2.95
N PRO A 303 16.86 7.30 -3.65
CA PRO A 303 16.63 8.73 -3.82
C PRO A 303 16.26 9.36 -2.46
N TYR A 304 16.95 10.45 -2.09
CA TYR A 304 16.77 11.10 -0.78
C TYR A 304 15.33 11.53 -0.51
N LEU A 305 14.56 11.84 -1.56
CA LEU A 305 13.13 12.17 -1.50
C LEU A 305 12.32 11.11 -0.75
N LEU A 306 12.73 9.84 -0.78
CA LEU A 306 12.05 8.72 -0.10
C LEU A 306 12.72 8.29 1.20
N LEU A 307 13.93 8.77 1.47
CA LEU A 307 14.71 8.41 2.65
C LEU A 307 14.41 9.36 3.81
N GLY A 308 14.59 8.88 5.04
CA GLY A 308 14.46 9.74 6.21
C GLY A 308 15.55 10.81 6.25
N GLN A 309 15.13 12.07 6.42
CA GLN A 309 15.98 13.25 6.52
C GLN A 309 15.74 13.99 7.84
N GLY A 310 16.76 14.75 8.26
CA GLY A 310 16.70 15.60 9.45
C GLY A 310 16.50 14.84 10.77
N GLU A 311 16.21 15.59 11.83
CA GLU A 311 16.09 15.03 13.20
C GLU A 311 14.90 14.07 13.36
N ASN A 312 13.83 14.30 12.58
CA ASN A 312 12.60 13.50 12.64
C ASN A 312 12.57 12.33 11.66
N ASN A 313 13.65 12.13 10.88
CA ASN A 313 13.82 11.00 9.97
C ASN A 313 12.65 10.83 8.96
N ARG A 314 12.17 11.96 8.43
CA ARG A 314 11.00 12.01 7.52
C ARG A 314 11.44 12.05 6.06
N SER A 315 10.66 11.41 5.19
CA SER A 315 10.85 11.50 3.73
C SER A 315 10.36 12.86 3.23
N PRO A 316 11.19 13.64 2.52
CA PRO A 316 10.78 14.93 1.94
C PRO A 316 9.53 14.81 1.06
N LEU A 317 9.45 13.77 0.22
CA LEU A 317 8.29 13.54 -0.63
C LEU A 317 7.03 13.18 0.18
N CYS A 318 7.18 12.43 1.28
CA CYS A 318 6.09 12.15 2.19
C CYS A 318 5.58 13.44 2.86
N GLU A 319 6.48 14.34 3.26
CA GLU A 319 6.09 15.62 3.86
C GLU A 319 5.31 16.51 2.89
N GLU A 320 5.74 16.60 1.62
CA GLU A 320 5.02 17.36 0.60
C GLU A 320 3.63 16.77 0.30
N ALA A 321 3.53 15.45 0.13
CA ALA A 321 2.25 14.79 -0.09
C ALA A 321 1.30 14.97 1.12
N VAL A 322 1.82 14.92 2.35
CA VAL A 322 1.04 15.17 3.58
C VAL A 322 0.65 16.65 3.72
N ARG A 323 1.51 17.59 3.33
CA ARG A 323 1.19 19.03 3.31
C ARG A 323 -0.05 19.28 2.44
N LEU A 324 -0.07 18.76 1.22
CA LEU A 324 -1.23 18.88 0.33
C LEU A 324 -2.47 18.15 0.87
N LYS A 325 -2.30 16.98 1.51
CA LYS A 325 -3.41 16.30 2.22
C LYS A 325 -4.05 17.19 3.27
N HIS A 326 -3.27 17.93 4.05
CA HIS A 326 -3.81 18.81 5.10
C HIS A 326 -4.59 20.01 4.53
N LEU A 327 -4.29 20.44 3.30
CA LEU A 327 -5.11 21.42 2.58
C LEU A 327 -6.45 20.83 2.13
N VAL A 328 -6.45 19.55 1.72
CA VAL A 328 -7.65 18.79 1.31
C VAL A 328 -8.56 18.46 2.51
N PHE A 329 -7.99 18.22 3.69
CA PHE A 329 -8.72 17.93 4.94
C PHE A 329 -8.46 18.98 6.04
N PRO A 330 -8.80 20.26 5.84
CA PRO A 330 -8.37 21.33 6.73
C PRO A 330 -9.23 21.43 8.01
N VAL A 331 -10.44 20.85 8.01
CA VAL A 331 -11.37 20.94 9.14
C VAL A 331 -11.04 19.88 10.19
N LYS A 332 -10.52 20.30 11.35
CA LYS A 332 -10.11 19.39 12.44
C LYS A 332 -11.15 19.24 13.56
N ARG A 333 -12.10 20.16 13.67
CA ARG A 333 -13.10 20.20 14.76
C ARG A 333 -14.21 19.16 14.58
N GLY A 334 -14.61 18.48 15.66
CA GLY A 334 -15.74 17.54 15.66
C GLY A 334 -15.61 16.48 14.57
N ASN A 335 -16.68 16.27 13.79
CA ASN A 335 -16.68 15.36 12.64
C ASN A 335 -16.03 15.95 11.37
N GLY A 336 -15.46 17.16 11.46
CA GLY A 336 -14.75 17.84 10.40
C GLY A 336 -13.74 16.98 9.63
N PRO A 337 -13.00 16.08 10.30
CA PRO A 337 -12.07 15.19 9.62
C PRO A 337 -12.60 14.36 8.45
N ARG A 338 -13.92 14.11 8.39
CA ARG A 338 -14.56 13.37 7.30
C ARG A 338 -14.87 14.24 6.08
N TYR A 339 -14.72 15.55 6.18
CA TYR A 339 -15.04 16.46 5.07
C TYR A 339 -13.78 16.73 4.25
N MET A 340 -13.81 16.28 3.00
CA MET A 340 -12.77 16.46 2.00
C MET A 340 -13.11 17.63 1.09
N HIS A 341 -12.19 18.59 0.92
CA HIS A 341 -12.33 19.64 -0.09
C HIS A 341 -11.86 19.10 -1.45
N PHE A 342 -12.71 18.29 -2.07
CA PHE A 342 -12.39 17.50 -3.26
C PHE A 342 -11.94 18.34 -4.45
N SER A 343 -12.48 19.56 -4.63
CA SER A 343 -12.09 20.46 -5.73
C SER A 343 -10.61 20.87 -5.73
N LEU A 344 -9.90 20.71 -4.60
CA LEU A 344 -8.44 20.87 -4.55
C LEU A 344 -7.69 19.69 -5.19
N LEU A 345 -8.28 18.50 -5.22
CA LEU A 345 -7.70 17.33 -5.89
C LEU A 345 -8.05 17.31 -7.38
N TRP A 346 -9.31 17.61 -7.70
CA TRP A 346 -9.87 17.50 -9.05
C TRP A 346 -10.91 18.60 -9.29
N ASN A 347 -10.71 19.43 -10.32
CA ASN A 347 -11.63 20.48 -10.73
C ASN A 347 -11.77 20.53 -12.27
N SER A 348 -12.80 21.21 -12.76
CA SER A 348 -13.06 21.40 -14.20
C SER A 348 -11.99 22.22 -14.92
N GLN A 349 -11.21 23.03 -14.20
CA GLN A 349 -10.11 23.82 -14.76
C GLN A 349 -8.83 22.98 -14.97
N GLY A 350 -8.79 21.74 -14.48
CA GLY A 350 -7.61 20.89 -14.59
C GLY A 350 -6.44 21.35 -13.71
N THR A 351 -6.72 22.09 -12.63
CA THR A 351 -5.72 22.67 -11.71
C THR A 351 -5.64 21.94 -10.38
N GLY A 352 -6.44 20.88 -10.17
CA GLY A 352 -6.38 20.10 -8.94
C GLY A 352 -5.02 19.42 -8.75
N PHE A 353 -4.59 19.24 -7.50
CA PHE A 353 -3.28 18.65 -7.17
C PHE A 353 -3.08 17.30 -7.86
N MET A 354 -4.10 16.44 -7.86
CA MET A 354 -4.03 15.12 -8.49
C MET A 354 -3.89 15.23 -10.01
N GLN A 355 -4.56 16.20 -10.64
CA GLN A 355 -4.48 16.44 -12.09
C GLN A 355 -3.10 16.97 -12.51
N GLN A 356 -2.52 17.87 -11.72
CA GLN A 356 -1.20 18.43 -12.00
C GLN A 356 -0.09 17.39 -11.80
N LEU A 357 -0.17 16.60 -10.72
CA LEU A 357 0.79 15.53 -10.44
C LEU A 357 0.67 14.36 -11.42
N ALA A 358 -0.51 14.06 -11.96
CA ALA A 358 -0.68 13.06 -13.00
C ALA A 358 0.13 13.38 -14.27
N ARG A 359 0.18 14.66 -14.68
CA ARG A 359 1.00 15.10 -15.83
C ARG A 359 2.50 14.92 -15.59
N LEU A 360 2.95 15.18 -14.36
CA LEU A 360 4.33 14.88 -13.96
C LEU A 360 4.59 13.37 -14.01
N GLU A 361 3.68 12.56 -13.47
CA GLU A 361 3.84 11.10 -13.46
C GLU A 361 3.90 10.50 -14.86
N GLU A 362 3.15 11.01 -15.84
CA GLU A 362 3.28 10.58 -17.24
C GLU A 362 4.74 10.73 -17.74
N ILE A 363 5.33 11.91 -17.54
CA ILE A 363 6.73 12.18 -17.91
C ILE A 363 7.70 11.26 -17.15
N LEU A 364 7.44 11.02 -15.87
CA LEU A 364 8.28 10.16 -15.04
C LEU A 364 8.21 8.69 -15.47
N PHE A 365 7.01 8.16 -15.73
CA PHE A 365 6.83 6.79 -16.20
C PHE A 365 7.46 6.55 -17.57
N ASP A 366 7.45 7.54 -18.47
CA ASP A 366 8.18 7.46 -19.74
C ASP A 366 9.70 7.30 -19.50
N LYS A 367 10.28 8.10 -18.60
CA LYS A 367 11.69 7.99 -18.21
C LYS A 367 12.01 6.65 -17.55
N TYR A 368 11.12 6.18 -16.68
CA TYR A 368 11.27 4.89 -16.00
C TYR A 368 11.23 3.74 -17.01
N GLY A 369 10.30 3.77 -17.96
CA GLY A 369 10.17 2.78 -19.02
C GLY A 369 11.43 2.67 -19.86
N ILE A 370 11.99 3.80 -20.31
CA ILE A 370 13.24 3.83 -21.08
C ILE A 370 14.40 3.23 -20.28
N LEU A 371 14.53 3.61 -19.00
CA LEU A 371 15.58 3.05 -18.14
C LEU A 371 15.42 1.54 -17.98
N ILE A 372 14.21 1.07 -17.63
CA ILE A 372 13.92 -0.34 -17.37
C ILE A 372 14.16 -1.18 -18.63
N GLU A 373 13.65 -0.74 -19.79
CA GLU A 373 13.87 -1.43 -21.07
C GLU A 373 15.36 -1.53 -21.40
N THR A 374 16.12 -0.46 -21.13
CA THR A 374 17.55 -0.46 -21.38
C THR A 374 18.29 -1.39 -20.44
N LEU A 375 17.95 -1.37 -19.15
CA LEU A 375 18.50 -2.30 -18.16
C LEU A 375 18.21 -3.75 -18.58
N GLU A 376 16.98 -4.06 -18.99
CA GLU A 376 16.58 -5.39 -19.46
C GLU A 376 17.37 -5.84 -20.69
N LYS A 377 17.56 -4.97 -21.69
CA LYS A 377 18.31 -5.28 -22.93
C LYS A 377 19.80 -5.51 -22.70
N GLU A 378 20.43 -4.76 -21.81
CA GLU A 378 21.88 -4.86 -21.52
C GLU A 378 22.23 -6.10 -20.68
N GLY A 379 21.25 -6.94 -20.39
CA GLY A 379 21.42 -8.17 -19.64
C GLY A 379 21.40 -7.89 -18.14
N LEU A 380 20.19 -7.80 -17.59
CA LEU A 380 19.91 -8.02 -16.17
C LEU A 380 20.22 -9.48 -15.72
N THR A 381 21.12 -10.18 -16.42
CA THR A 381 21.43 -11.59 -16.24
C THR A 381 22.68 -11.78 -15.38
N GLY A 382 22.70 -11.15 -14.19
CA GLY A 382 23.35 -11.77 -13.04
C GLY A 382 24.72 -11.29 -12.58
N LYS A 383 25.21 -10.06 -12.85
CA LYS A 383 26.39 -9.55 -12.10
C LYS A 383 26.34 -8.12 -11.56
N LYS A 384 25.59 -7.18 -12.15
CA LYS A 384 25.40 -5.84 -11.55
C LYS A 384 24.31 -5.05 -12.26
N LEU A 385 23.35 -4.53 -11.50
CA LEU A 385 22.48 -3.45 -11.96
C LEU A 385 23.36 -2.23 -12.30
N ASP A 386 23.08 -1.53 -13.41
CA ASP A 386 23.79 -0.29 -13.73
C ASP A 386 23.37 0.82 -12.77
N LYS A 387 24.00 0.81 -11.59
CA LYS A 387 23.78 1.78 -10.52
C LYS A 387 24.09 3.20 -10.98
N LYS A 388 24.96 3.40 -11.99
CA LYS A 388 25.30 4.74 -12.46
C LYS A 388 24.09 5.36 -13.15
N ARG A 389 23.46 4.63 -14.07
CA ARG A 389 22.25 5.10 -14.76
C ARG A 389 21.07 5.33 -13.82
N ILE A 390 20.88 4.47 -12.83
CA ILE A 390 19.83 4.68 -11.82
C ILE A 390 20.10 5.93 -10.99
N LYS A 391 21.36 6.16 -10.57
CA LYS A 391 21.73 7.41 -9.87
C LYS A 391 21.51 8.64 -10.75
N GLU A 392 21.80 8.54 -12.05
CA GLU A 392 21.53 9.61 -13.02
C GLU A 392 20.04 9.89 -13.14
N LEU A 393 19.18 8.86 -13.27
CA LEU A 393 17.74 9.01 -13.24
C LEU A 393 17.28 9.70 -11.95
N TYR A 394 17.73 9.25 -10.78
CA TYR A 394 17.33 9.86 -9.51
C TYR A 394 17.74 11.34 -9.41
N ARG A 395 18.93 11.71 -9.89
CA ARG A 395 19.37 13.12 -9.95
C ARG A 395 18.55 13.94 -10.93
N GLU A 396 18.09 13.34 -12.01
CA GLU A 396 17.27 14.01 -13.02
C GLU A 396 15.84 14.26 -12.51
N ILE A 397 15.20 13.24 -11.92
CA ILE A 397 13.79 13.34 -11.52
C ILE A 397 13.58 14.14 -10.24
N SER A 398 14.55 14.18 -9.32
CA SER A 398 14.32 14.79 -8.00
C SER A 398 14.00 16.29 -8.11
N PRO A 399 14.76 17.11 -8.86
CA PRO A 399 14.42 18.52 -9.06
C PRO A 399 13.10 18.73 -9.81
N MET A 400 12.75 17.84 -10.76
CA MET A 400 11.48 17.91 -11.48
C MET A 400 10.29 17.73 -10.54
N ILE A 401 10.41 16.81 -9.59
CA ILE A 401 9.39 16.55 -8.58
C ILE A 401 9.27 17.75 -7.64
N GLU A 402 10.39 18.24 -7.10
CA GLU A 402 10.44 19.40 -6.20
C GLU A 402 9.84 20.64 -6.84
N GLU A 403 10.21 20.96 -8.09
CA GLU A 403 9.69 22.13 -8.81
C GLU A 403 8.15 22.09 -8.97
N VAL A 404 7.57 20.89 -9.16
CA VAL A 404 6.11 20.76 -9.19
C VAL A 404 5.51 21.01 -7.82
N TYR A 405 6.04 20.39 -6.75
CA TYR A 405 5.52 20.59 -5.39
C TYR A 405 5.67 22.03 -4.88
N ASP A 406 6.74 22.73 -5.24
CA ASP A 406 6.94 24.16 -4.89
C ASP A 406 5.86 25.08 -5.49
N ARG A 407 5.19 24.64 -6.57
CA ARG A 407 4.08 25.37 -7.22
C ARG A 407 2.71 25.02 -6.65
N LEU A 408 2.57 23.94 -5.89
CA LEU A 408 1.29 23.44 -5.33
C LEU A 408 1.11 23.87 -3.88
#